data_AF-C4V3P0-F1
#
_entry.id   AF-C4V3P0-F1
#
_cell.length_a   1.000
_cell.length_b   1.000
_cell.length_c   1.000
_cell.angle_alpha   90.00
_cell.angle_beta   90.00
_cell.angle_gamma   90.00
#
_symmetry.space_group_name_H-M   'P 1'
#
loop_
_entity.id
_entity.type
_entity.pdbx_description
1 polymer ?
#
loop_
_entity_poly.entity_id
_entity_poly.type
_entity_poly.pdbx_seq_one_letter_code
_entity_poly.pdbx_strand_id
1 'polypeptide(L)'
;MEDRKADPMKSCEKCGASIDEDVKFCPHCGASQEQPPDAAENPVKTADAEDVQQPVQTAEAEENTKKLTKLRENLVVTSYISAGAVAVSVFMPWISLGKMIDVTIMDISKGLMLAIIFVGAASAHALLKKKNYVLAAAMGHALLIFAVIAFIRYQSAISELKKTFFGAMAGSAISIDWGAMFFFVGAINLCAVSVLLYVIDQLLPQGGALTGDVLFRTWKELVRAKVKLASIEVPAWIYSLVIGILLVLLFSQSGMNRMIH
;
A
#
# COMPACT_ATOMS: atom_id res chain seq x y z
N MET A 1 67.15 9.09 -16.05
CA MET A 1 66.50 8.64 -14.80
C MET A 1 65.92 9.89 -14.18
N GLU A 2 64.72 10.28 -14.61
CA GLU A 2 64.03 11.45 -14.05
C GLU A 2 63.74 11.27 -12.57
N ASP A 3 64.30 12.18 -11.76
CA ASP A 3 63.95 12.47 -10.38
C ASP A 3 62.43 12.71 -10.24
N ARG A 4 61.73 11.82 -9.53
CA ARG A 4 60.35 12.08 -9.09
C ARG A 4 60.40 12.89 -7.80
N LYS A 5 60.14 14.19 -7.94
CA LYS A 5 59.84 15.09 -6.82
C LYS A 5 58.56 14.59 -6.12
N ALA A 6 58.65 14.32 -4.83
CA ALA A 6 57.48 14.00 -4.01
C ALA A 6 56.68 15.29 -3.77
N ASP A 7 55.42 15.30 -4.21
CA ASP A 7 54.52 16.44 -3.99
C ASP A 7 54.10 16.50 -2.50
N PRO A 8 53.96 17.71 -1.93
CA PRO A 8 53.56 17.87 -0.54
C PRO A 8 52.12 17.39 -0.33
N MET A 9 51.91 16.57 0.71
CA MET A 9 50.62 16.00 1.08
C MET A 9 50.08 16.68 2.34
N LYS A 10 48.79 17.05 2.34
CA LYS A 10 48.01 17.47 3.50
C LYS A 10 46.96 16.44 3.88
N SER A 11 46.47 16.47 5.11
CA SER A 11 45.34 15.63 5.54
C SER A 11 44.02 16.34 5.27
N CYS A 12 43.04 15.62 4.73
CA CYS A 12 41.68 16.14 4.56
C CYS A 12 41.05 16.50 5.90
N GLU A 13 40.56 17.73 6.03
CA GLU A 13 39.96 18.23 7.28
C GLU A 13 38.69 17.46 7.71
N LYS A 14 37.99 16.79 6.77
CA LYS A 14 36.74 16.08 7.05
C LYS A 14 36.90 14.59 7.33
N CYS A 15 37.86 13.92 6.67
CA CYS A 15 37.98 12.45 6.74
C CYS A 15 39.39 11.96 7.12
N GLY A 16 40.37 12.85 7.24
CA GLY A 16 41.73 12.52 7.62
C GLY A 16 42.56 11.82 6.53
N ALA A 17 42.02 11.58 5.34
CA ALA A 17 42.77 11.00 4.23
C ALA A 17 43.90 11.93 3.76
N SER A 18 45.08 11.39 3.47
CA SER A 18 46.19 12.14 2.85
C SER A 18 45.85 12.49 1.41
N ILE A 19 45.90 13.77 1.08
CA ILE A 19 45.57 14.37 -0.21
C ILE A 19 46.66 15.36 -0.62
N ASP A 20 46.83 15.63 -1.90
CA ASP A 20 47.79 16.65 -2.36
C ASP A 20 47.38 18.06 -1.90
N GLU A 21 48.35 18.96 -1.71
CA GLU A 21 48.06 20.31 -1.23
C GLU A 21 47.16 21.13 -2.18
N ASP A 22 47.25 20.86 -3.50
CA ASP A 22 46.57 21.62 -4.55
C ASP A 22 45.16 21.10 -4.90
N VAL A 23 44.65 20.06 -4.24
CA VAL A 23 43.28 19.60 -4.52
C VAL A 23 42.23 20.46 -3.84
N LYS A 24 41.30 20.97 -4.63
CA LYS A 24 40.13 21.74 -4.16
C LYS A 24 39.08 20.88 -3.46
N PHE A 25 39.03 19.58 -3.81
CA PHE A 25 38.09 18.62 -3.25
C PHE A 25 38.80 17.32 -2.89
N CYS A 26 38.45 16.74 -1.74
CA CYS A 26 39.00 15.45 -1.33
C CYS A 26 38.44 14.32 -2.22
N PRO A 27 39.28 13.51 -2.90
CA PRO A 27 38.82 12.40 -3.74
C PRO A 27 38.19 11.25 -2.93
N HIS A 28 38.45 11.16 -1.62
CA HIS A 28 37.90 10.11 -0.77
C HIS A 28 36.50 10.42 -0.22
N CYS A 29 36.19 11.69 0.06
CA CYS A 29 34.92 12.06 0.73
C CYS A 29 34.15 13.20 0.05
N GLY A 30 34.71 13.81 -1.00
CA GLY A 30 34.09 14.91 -1.76
C GLY A 30 34.07 16.27 -1.04
N ALA A 31 34.71 16.41 0.13
CA ALA A 31 34.73 17.66 0.88
C ALA A 31 35.61 18.72 0.20
N SER A 32 35.14 19.98 0.15
CA SER A 32 35.94 21.13 -0.29
C SER A 32 37.10 21.40 0.69
N GLN A 33 38.24 21.84 0.19
CA GLN A 33 39.48 22.10 0.94
C GLN A 33 40.00 23.54 0.73
N GLU A 34 39.16 24.45 0.26
CA GLU A 34 39.47 25.88 0.10
C GLU A 34 39.47 26.57 1.49
N GLN A 35 40.65 26.89 2.01
CA GLN A 35 40.80 27.77 3.18
C GLN A 35 40.91 29.24 2.72
N PRO A 36 40.21 30.18 3.36
CA PRO A 36 40.41 31.62 3.12
C PRO A 36 41.70 32.11 3.82
N PRO A 37 42.48 33.01 3.20
CA PRO A 37 43.71 33.54 3.80
C PRO A 37 43.42 34.65 4.82
N ASP A 38 44.04 34.57 5.99
CA ASP A 38 43.94 35.53 7.09
C ASP A 38 45.00 36.65 7.02
N ALA A 39 44.55 37.82 7.52
CA ALA A 39 45.28 38.94 8.14
C ALA A 39 45.91 40.08 7.30
N ALA A 40 45.25 41.26 7.26
CA ALA A 40 45.76 42.53 7.84
C ALA A 40 44.76 43.73 7.75
N GLU A 41 44.52 44.35 8.92
CA GLU A 41 44.17 45.76 9.25
C GLU A 41 42.78 46.44 9.05
N ASN A 42 42.19 46.76 10.23
CA ASN A 42 41.37 47.92 10.67
C ASN A 42 39.84 48.01 10.42
N PRO A 43 39.08 48.62 11.38
CA PRO A 43 37.73 48.19 11.74
C PRO A 43 36.64 49.15 11.24
N VAL A 44 35.57 48.60 10.66
CA VAL A 44 34.30 49.34 10.46
C VAL A 44 33.13 48.48 10.92
N LYS A 45 32.34 49.08 11.81
CA LYS A 45 31.06 48.61 12.34
C LYS A 45 30.07 48.28 11.22
N THR A 46 29.53 47.07 11.29
CA THR A 46 28.11 46.68 11.06
C THR A 46 28.02 45.26 11.62
N ALA A 47 27.51 45.03 12.84
CA ALA A 47 26.09 44.94 13.16
C ALA A 47 25.33 44.15 12.07
N ASP A 48 24.98 42.92 12.46
CA ASP A 48 23.97 42.01 11.89
C ASP A 48 24.34 41.24 10.61
N ALA A 49 24.90 40.05 10.82
CA ALA A 49 24.76 38.89 9.91
C ALA A 49 24.91 37.58 10.69
N GLU A 50 24.02 37.37 11.66
CA GLU A 50 23.60 36.03 12.05
C GLU A 50 22.17 35.85 11.51
N ASP A 51 21.86 34.64 11.00
CA ASP A 51 20.59 34.25 10.35
C ASP A 51 20.50 34.69 8.86
N VAL A 52 20.28 33.86 7.84
CA VAL A 52 19.28 32.80 7.66
C VAL A 52 19.72 31.93 6.47
N GLN A 53 20.15 30.68 6.66
CA GLN A 53 20.05 29.67 5.60
C GLN A 53 19.96 28.25 6.14
N GLN A 54 19.21 28.05 7.24
CA GLN A 54 18.85 26.72 7.73
C GLN A 54 17.42 26.52 8.31
N PRO A 55 16.33 27.24 7.92
CA PRO A 55 14.99 26.91 8.41
C PRO A 55 14.13 26.05 7.46
N VAL A 56 14.38 26.05 6.15
CA VAL A 56 13.38 25.56 5.16
C VAL A 56 13.29 24.03 5.11
N GLN A 57 14.42 23.31 5.12
CA GLN A 57 14.42 21.84 4.99
C GLN A 57 13.89 21.13 6.25
N THR A 58 14.16 21.69 7.43
CA THR A 58 13.70 21.16 8.72
C THR A 58 12.21 21.40 8.91
N ALA A 59 11.70 22.58 8.52
CA ALA A 59 10.29 22.92 8.63
C ALA A 59 9.41 22.06 7.70
N GLU A 60 9.83 21.84 6.45
CA GLU A 60 9.11 20.99 5.48
C GLU A 60 9.06 19.52 5.94
N ALA A 61 10.18 18.98 6.43
CA ALA A 61 10.24 17.62 6.96
C ALA A 61 9.38 17.44 8.23
N GLU A 62 9.34 18.45 9.10
CA GLU A 62 8.48 18.44 10.29
C GLU A 62 6.99 18.49 9.90
N GLU A 63 6.62 19.33 8.94
CA GLU A 63 5.24 19.41 8.42
C GLU A 63 4.81 18.09 7.78
N ASN A 64 5.68 17.48 6.97
CA ASN A 64 5.42 16.17 6.36
C ASN A 64 5.22 15.09 7.42
N THR A 65 6.01 15.11 8.48
CA THR A 65 5.88 14.16 9.59
C THR A 65 4.54 14.31 10.31
N LYS A 66 4.08 15.54 10.54
CA LYS A 66 2.74 15.82 11.12
C LYS A 66 1.62 15.31 10.21
N LYS A 67 1.71 15.60 8.90
CA LYS A 67 0.74 15.14 7.89
C LYS A 67 0.69 13.61 7.81
N LEU A 68 1.85 12.94 7.75
CA LEU A 68 1.96 11.48 7.70
C LEU A 68 1.41 10.83 8.97
N THR A 69 1.66 11.41 10.16
CA THR A 69 1.14 10.90 11.43
C THR A 69 -0.39 10.96 11.46
N LYS A 70 -0.98 12.10 11.08
CA LYS A 70 -2.44 12.25 10.98
C LYS A 70 -3.03 11.31 9.94
N LEU A 71 -2.37 11.17 8.79
CA LEU A 71 -2.77 10.22 7.74
C LEU A 71 -2.74 8.78 8.28
N ARG A 72 -1.70 8.40 9.00
CA ARG A 72 -1.54 7.08 9.63
C ARG A 72 -2.69 6.76 10.58
N GLU A 73 -3.07 7.68 11.45
CA GLU A 73 -4.20 7.53 12.38
C GLU A 73 -5.51 7.29 11.63
N ASN A 74 -5.80 8.11 10.62
CA ASN A 74 -6.97 7.95 9.77
C ASN A 74 -6.97 6.59 9.04
N LEU A 75 -5.81 6.12 8.58
CA LEU A 75 -5.67 4.84 7.90
C LEU A 75 -5.87 3.65 8.85
N VAL A 76 -5.41 3.77 10.10
CA VAL A 76 -5.69 2.75 11.13
C VAL A 76 -7.20 2.62 11.35
N VAL A 77 -7.92 3.74 11.48
CA VAL A 77 -9.38 3.71 11.61
C VAL A 77 -10.04 3.17 10.33
N THR A 78 -9.59 3.61 9.17
CA THR A 78 -10.08 3.16 7.85
C THR A 78 -9.92 1.64 7.68
N SER A 79 -8.86 1.05 8.22
CA SER A 79 -8.62 -0.40 8.19
C SER A 79 -9.68 -1.20 8.95
N TYR A 80 -10.14 -0.68 10.10
CA TYR A 80 -11.23 -1.33 10.85
C TYR A 80 -12.56 -1.17 10.12
N ILE A 81 -12.82 0.02 9.58
CA ILE A 81 -14.05 0.29 8.82
C ILE A 81 -14.12 -0.59 7.57
N SER A 82 -13.01 -0.76 6.86
CA SER A 82 -12.97 -1.57 5.63
C SER A 82 -13.17 -3.06 5.92
N ALA A 83 -12.55 -3.59 6.98
CA ALA A 83 -12.82 -4.96 7.43
C ALA A 83 -14.26 -5.15 7.90
N GLY A 84 -14.82 -4.16 8.62
CA GLY A 84 -16.22 -4.14 9.00
C GLY A 84 -17.16 -4.11 7.80
N ALA A 85 -16.87 -3.29 6.79
CA ALA A 85 -17.63 -3.23 5.53
C ALA A 85 -17.61 -4.57 4.80
N VAL A 86 -16.45 -5.22 4.70
CA VAL A 86 -16.33 -6.58 4.14
C VAL A 86 -17.18 -7.57 4.94
N ALA A 87 -17.15 -7.53 6.27
CA ALA A 87 -17.93 -8.45 7.10
C ALA A 87 -19.44 -8.22 6.96
N VAL A 88 -19.91 -6.96 7.00
CA VAL A 88 -21.32 -6.60 6.86
C VAL A 88 -21.84 -6.91 5.46
N SER A 89 -21.01 -6.74 4.42
CA SER A 89 -21.40 -6.97 3.04
C SER A 89 -21.95 -8.37 2.77
N VAL A 90 -21.53 -9.36 3.56
CA VAL A 90 -21.89 -10.76 3.37
C VAL A 90 -23.34 -11.05 3.79
N PHE A 91 -23.88 -10.20 4.68
CA PHE A 91 -25.26 -10.27 5.17
C PHE A 91 -26.20 -9.32 4.43
N MET A 92 -25.65 -8.43 3.61
CA MET A 92 -26.45 -7.52 2.80
C MET A 92 -26.77 -8.15 1.44
N PRO A 93 -27.88 -7.73 0.81
CA PRO A 93 -28.17 -8.07 -0.58
C PRO A 93 -26.97 -7.73 -1.46
N TRP A 94 -26.52 -8.71 -2.24
CA TRP A 94 -25.52 -8.47 -3.29
C TRP A 94 -26.20 -8.25 -4.63
N ILE A 95 -27.27 -8.99 -4.86
CA ILE A 95 -28.05 -8.99 -6.10
C ILE A 95 -29.51 -8.87 -5.71
N SER A 96 -30.22 -7.98 -6.39
CA SER A 96 -31.67 -7.93 -6.33
C SER A 96 -32.24 -8.36 -7.69
N LEU A 97 -33.03 -9.44 -7.71
CA LEU A 97 -33.76 -9.91 -8.89
C LEU A 97 -35.14 -9.25 -8.89
N GLY A 98 -35.23 -8.08 -9.52
CA GLY A 98 -36.43 -7.24 -9.47
C GLY A 98 -36.62 -6.62 -8.07
N LYS A 99 -37.84 -6.20 -7.72
CA LYS A 99 -38.14 -5.61 -6.38
C LYS A 99 -38.49 -6.63 -5.29
N MET A 100 -38.35 -7.93 -5.56
CA MET A 100 -38.97 -8.97 -4.73
C MET A 100 -38.01 -10.03 -4.18
N ILE A 101 -36.82 -10.20 -4.77
CA ILE A 101 -35.90 -11.27 -4.35
C ILE A 101 -34.49 -10.72 -4.20
N ASP A 102 -34.02 -10.64 -2.96
CA ASP A 102 -32.66 -10.27 -2.62
C ASP A 102 -31.84 -11.51 -2.31
N VAL A 103 -30.65 -11.59 -2.90
CA VAL A 103 -29.71 -12.69 -2.69
C VAL A 103 -28.48 -12.17 -1.96
N THR A 104 -28.20 -12.75 -0.80
CA THR A 104 -27.00 -12.45 0.00
C THR A 104 -25.93 -13.53 -0.20
N ILE A 105 -24.68 -13.24 0.19
CA ILE A 105 -23.62 -14.27 0.18
C ILE A 105 -23.91 -15.39 1.19
N MET A 106 -24.65 -15.10 2.27
CA MET A 106 -25.12 -16.10 3.23
C MET A 106 -25.99 -17.18 2.58
N ASP A 107 -26.90 -16.75 1.70
CA ASP A 107 -27.83 -17.63 1.00
C ASP A 107 -27.11 -18.47 -0.06
N ILE A 108 -26.03 -17.92 -0.61
CA ILE A 108 -25.14 -18.61 -1.53
C ILE A 108 -24.37 -19.70 -0.78
N SER A 109 -23.40 -19.33 0.08
CA SER A 109 -22.54 -20.29 0.79
C SER A 109 -22.18 -19.78 2.17
N LYS A 110 -22.60 -20.51 3.21
CA LYS A 110 -22.12 -20.29 4.59
C LYS A 110 -20.60 -20.43 4.70
N GLY A 111 -20.00 -21.34 3.93
CA GLY A 111 -18.54 -21.52 3.88
C GLY A 111 -17.84 -20.31 3.28
N LEU A 112 -18.37 -19.76 2.18
CA LEU A 112 -17.86 -18.54 1.57
C LEU A 112 -18.02 -17.34 2.51
N MET A 113 -19.16 -17.22 3.18
CA MET A 113 -19.39 -16.17 4.17
C MET A 113 -18.27 -16.18 5.21
N LEU A 114 -18.07 -17.32 5.86
CA LEU A 114 -17.07 -17.45 6.91
C LEU A 114 -15.66 -17.19 6.38
N ALA A 115 -15.35 -17.65 5.17
CA ALA A 115 -14.05 -17.40 4.55
C ALA A 115 -13.81 -15.91 4.26
N ILE A 116 -14.79 -15.18 3.72
CA ILE A 116 -14.67 -13.74 3.45
C ILE A 116 -14.47 -12.96 4.75
N ILE A 117 -15.29 -13.23 5.77
CA ILE A 117 -15.19 -12.57 7.07
C ILE A 117 -13.82 -12.87 7.69
N PHE A 118 -13.38 -14.13 7.66
CA PHE A 118 -12.08 -14.54 8.18
C PHE A 118 -10.92 -13.85 7.46
N VAL A 119 -10.91 -13.82 6.12
CA VAL A 119 -9.86 -13.16 5.33
C VAL A 119 -9.81 -11.66 5.61
N GLY A 120 -10.97 -10.99 5.67
CA GLY A 120 -11.05 -9.57 6.02
C GLY A 120 -10.53 -9.26 7.43
N ALA A 121 -10.97 -10.03 8.43
CA ALA A 121 -10.53 -9.88 9.82
C ALA A 121 -9.04 -10.21 9.99
N ALA A 122 -8.56 -11.28 9.35
CA ALA A 122 -7.15 -11.67 9.36
C ALA A 122 -6.27 -10.63 8.69
N SER A 123 -6.74 -9.99 7.60
CA SER A 123 -6.03 -8.90 6.94
C SER A 123 -5.87 -7.70 7.88
N ALA A 124 -6.95 -7.23 8.51
CA ALA A 124 -6.90 -6.14 9.47
C ALA A 124 -6.05 -6.49 10.71
N HIS A 125 -6.11 -7.73 11.21
CA HIS A 125 -5.27 -8.18 12.31
C HIS A 125 -3.78 -8.20 11.92
N ALA A 126 -3.44 -8.74 10.74
CA ALA A 126 -2.08 -8.75 10.23
C ALA A 126 -1.53 -7.34 10.07
N LEU A 127 -2.35 -6.42 9.57
CA LEU A 127 -2.01 -5.02 9.36
C LEU A 127 -1.76 -4.27 10.68
N LEU A 128 -2.73 -4.33 11.60
CA LEU A 128 -2.77 -3.43 12.75
C LEU A 128 -2.05 -3.97 13.99
N LYS A 129 -2.02 -5.29 14.16
CA LYS A 129 -1.40 -5.93 15.34
C LYS A 129 -0.01 -6.47 15.04
N LYS A 130 0.17 -7.10 13.87
CA LYS A 130 1.46 -7.71 13.50
C LYS A 130 2.35 -6.79 12.66
N LYS A 131 1.83 -5.67 12.14
CA LYS A 131 2.51 -4.81 11.14
C LYS A 131 3.06 -5.61 9.94
N ASN A 132 2.39 -6.72 9.61
CA ASN A 132 2.75 -7.58 8.49
C ASN A 132 2.03 -7.10 7.23
N TYR A 133 2.49 -5.97 6.70
CA TYR A 133 1.90 -5.29 5.53
C TYR A 133 1.82 -6.20 4.30
N VAL A 134 2.82 -7.05 4.08
CA VAL A 134 2.85 -8.02 2.97
C VAL A 134 1.69 -9.01 3.06
N LEU A 135 1.46 -9.59 4.24
CA LEU A 135 0.38 -10.56 4.45
C LEU A 135 -0.99 -9.88 4.34
N ALA A 136 -1.14 -8.69 4.93
CA ALA A 136 -2.37 -7.92 4.86
C ALA A 136 -2.75 -7.54 3.43
N ALA A 137 -1.77 -7.04 2.65
CA ALA A 137 -1.95 -6.73 1.23
C ALA A 137 -2.33 -7.98 0.43
N ALA A 138 -1.65 -9.11 0.65
CA ALA A 138 -1.96 -10.36 -0.05
C ALA A 138 -3.39 -10.85 0.21
N MET A 139 -3.87 -10.78 1.47
CA MET A 139 -5.26 -11.09 1.81
C MET A 139 -6.25 -10.14 1.15
N GLY A 140 -5.95 -8.83 1.10
CA GLY A 140 -6.76 -7.86 0.38
C GLY A 140 -6.85 -8.18 -1.12
N HIS A 141 -5.72 -8.50 -1.75
CA HIS A 141 -5.68 -8.86 -3.17
C HIS A 141 -6.48 -10.14 -3.45
N ALA A 142 -6.48 -11.12 -2.55
CA ALA A 142 -7.33 -12.30 -2.68
C ALA A 142 -8.82 -11.94 -2.72
N LEU A 143 -9.27 -11.01 -1.87
CA LEU A 143 -10.65 -10.52 -1.89
C LEU A 143 -10.96 -9.79 -3.20
N LEU A 144 -10.05 -8.98 -3.74
CA LEU A 144 -10.22 -8.31 -5.03
C LEU A 144 -10.28 -9.29 -6.20
N ILE A 145 -9.40 -10.30 -6.22
CA ILE A 145 -9.42 -11.36 -7.24
C ILE A 145 -10.77 -12.07 -7.22
N PHE A 146 -11.23 -12.45 -6.03
CA PHE A 146 -12.56 -13.03 -5.85
C PHE A 146 -13.66 -12.09 -6.36
N ALA A 147 -13.62 -10.80 -5.99
CA ALA A 147 -14.60 -9.80 -6.40
C ALA A 147 -14.74 -9.69 -7.93
N VAL A 148 -13.60 -9.63 -8.63
CA VAL A 148 -13.55 -9.54 -10.09
C VAL A 148 -14.10 -10.80 -10.73
N ILE A 149 -13.70 -11.98 -10.26
CA ILE A 149 -14.19 -13.25 -10.82
C ILE A 149 -15.68 -13.44 -10.53
N ALA A 150 -16.13 -13.13 -9.32
CA ALA A 150 -17.54 -13.17 -8.94
C ALA A 150 -18.37 -12.23 -9.83
N PHE A 151 -17.88 -11.02 -10.10
CA PHE A 151 -18.52 -10.07 -11.02
C PHE A 151 -18.61 -10.61 -12.45
N ILE A 152 -17.54 -11.22 -12.98
CA ILE A 152 -17.56 -11.82 -14.33
C ILE A 152 -18.58 -12.98 -14.38
N ARG A 153 -18.60 -13.84 -13.36
CA ARG A 153 -19.56 -14.95 -13.27
C ARG A 153 -20.99 -14.45 -13.15
N TYR A 154 -21.20 -13.39 -12.39
CA TYR A 154 -22.47 -12.69 -12.26
C TYR A 154 -22.97 -12.16 -13.61
N GLN A 155 -22.13 -11.45 -14.35
CA GLN A 155 -22.49 -10.94 -15.68
C GLN A 155 -22.84 -12.08 -16.64
N SER A 156 -22.07 -13.18 -16.61
CA SER A 156 -22.37 -14.38 -17.39
C SER A 156 -23.72 -14.99 -17.01
N ALA A 157 -24.00 -15.16 -15.71
CA ALA A 157 -25.26 -15.72 -15.22
C ALA A 157 -26.47 -14.85 -15.59
N ILE A 158 -26.35 -13.52 -15.49
CA ILE A 158 -27.40 -12.60 -15.95
C ILE A 158 -27.64 -12.71 -17.44
N SER A 159 -26.56 -12.82 -18.23
CA SER A 159 -26.70 -12.93 -19.68
C SER A 159 -27.47 -14.19 -20.09
N GLU A 160 -27.33 -15.30 -19.35
CA GLU A 160 -28.13 -16.51 -19.54
C GLU A 160 -29.55 -16.35 -19.01
N LEU A 161 -29.74 -15.78 -17.82
CA LEU A 161 -31.07 -15.51 -17.27
C LEU A 161 -31.91 -14.64 -18.20
N LYS A 162 -31.33 -13.60 -18.81
CA LYS A 162 -32.01 -12.76 -19.81
C LYS A 162 -32.51 -13.53 -21.04
N LYS A 163 -31.89 -14.66 -21.38
CA LYS A 163 -32.35 -15.54 -22.48
C LYS A 163 -33.52 -16.42 -22.06
N THR A 164 -33.73 -16.63 -20.76
CA THR A 164 -34.85 -17.43 -20.24
C THR A 164 -36.12 -16.59 -20.05
N PHE A 165 -37.27 -17.26 -20.03
CA PHE A 165 -38.60 -16.63 -19.85
C PHE A 165 -38.68 -15.76 -18.58
N PHE A 166 -38.00 -16.16 -17.51
CA PHE A 166 -37.91 -15.40 -16.26
C PHE A 166 -37.16 -14.07 -16.41
N GLY A 167 -36.08 -14.04 -17.19
CA GLY A 167 -35.34 -12.81 -17.48
C GLY A 167 -36.08 -11.84 -18.40
N ALA A 168 -36.94 -12.36 -19.29
CA ALA A 168 -37.83 -11.54 -20.11
C ALA A 168 -38.94 -10.87 -19.27
N MET A 169 -39.41 -11.54 -18.20
CA MET A 169 -40.44 -11.02 -17.30
C MET A 169 -39.88 -10.13 -16.16
N ALA A 170 -38.66 -10.39 -15.70
CA ALA A 170 -37.98 -9.59 -14.67
C ALA A 170 -37.56 -8.18 -15.16
N GLY A 171 -37.63 -7.94 -16.47
CA GLY A 171 -37.27 -6.65 -17.08
C GLY A 171 -35.81 -6.27 -16.87
N SER A 172 -35.49 -4.99 -17.10
CA SER A 172 -34.16 -4.38 -16.95
C SER A 172 -33.67 -4.22 -15.49
N ALA A 173 -34.35 -4.82 -14.51
CA ALA A 173 -34.21 -4.49 -13.09
C ALA A 173 -33.33 -5.46 -12.28
N ILE A 174 -32.33 -6.10 -12.89
CA ILE A 174 -31.30 -6.82 -12.11
C ILE A 174 -30.18 -5.83 -11.80
N SER A 175 -30.11 -5.38 -10.55
CA SER A 175 -29.13 -4.39 -10.09
C SER A 175 -28.17 -4.96 -9.06
N ILE A 176 -26.96 -4.40 -9.08
CA ILE A 176 -25.98 -4.56 -8.00
C ILE A 176 -26.49 -3.79 -6.80
N ASP A 177 -26.52 -4.42 -5.64
CA ASP A 177 -27.04 -3.83 -4.42
C ASP A 177 -25.91 -3.38 -3.46
N TRP A 178 -26.28 -2.80 -2.33
CA TRP A 178 -25.38 -2.21 -1.34
C TRP A 178 -24.34 -3.19 -0.80
N GLY A 179 -24.69 -4.48 -0.65
CA GLY A 179 -23.75 -5.50 -0.18
C GLY A 179 -22.54 -5.63 -1.09
N ALA A 180 -22.76 -5.71 -2.40
CA ALA A 180 -21.65 -5.75 -3.36
C ALA A 180 -20.81 -4.46 -3.29
N MET A 181 -21.44 -3.29 -3.18
CA MET A 181 -20.72 -2.01 -3.06
C MET A 181 -19.85 -1.95 -1.80
N PHE A 182 -20.38 -2.34 -0.64
CA PHE A 182 -19.60 -2.42 0.61
C PHE A 182 -18.45 -3.41 0.50
N PHE A 183 -18.65 -4.54 -0.17
CA PHE A 183 -17.60 -5.51 -0.39
C PHE A 183 -16.46 -4.95 -1.24
N PHE A 184 -16.77 -4.37 -2.41
CA PHE A 184 -15.76 -3.79 -3.29
C PHE A 184 -14.99 -2.65 -2.62
N VAL A 185 -15.70 -1.72 -1.99
CA VAL A 185 -15.09 -0.59 -1.29
C VAL A 185 -14.21 -1.09 -0.13
N GLY A 186 -14.71 -2.04 0.66
CA GLY A 186 -13.95 -2.63 1.77
C GLY A 186 -12.69 -3.36 1.29
N ALA A 187 -12.79 -4.19 0.24
CA ALA A 187 -11.66 -4.93 -0.31
C ALA A 187 -10.60 -4.00 -0.94
N ILE A 188 -11.02 -2.98 -1.70
CA ILE A 188 -10.11 -1.97 -2.27
C ILE A 188 -9.41 -1.22 -1.15
N ASN A 189 -10.15 -0.76 -0.14
CA ASN A 189 -9.57 -0.02 0.98
C ASN A 189 -8.58 -0.87 1.79
N LEU A 190 -8.88 -2.14 2.07
CA LEU A 190 -7.92 -3.04 2.74
C LEU A 190 -6.60 -3.15 1.97
N CYS A 191 -6.65 -3.23 0.64
CA CYS A 191 -5.45 -3.24 -0.20
C CYS A 191 -4.69 -1.92 -0.14
N ALA A 192 -5.39 -0.81 -0.42
CA ALA A 192 -4.79 0.52 -0.52
C ALA A 192 -4.16 0.94 0.81
N VAL A 193 -4.88 0.72 1.93
CA VAL A 193 -4.41 1.07 3.27
C VAL A 193 -3.19 0.24 3.67
N SER A 194 -3.12 -1.04 3.28
CA SER A 194 -1.94 -1.87 3.55
C SER A 194 -0.68 -1.31 2.88
N VAL A 195 -0.78 -0.87 1.63
CA VAL A 195 0.34 -0.26 0.90
C VAL A 195 0.69 1.10 1.51
N LEU A 196 -0.31 1.95 1.76
CA LEU A 196 -0.09 3.29 2.30
C LEU A 196 0.52 3.26 3.70
N LEU A 197 0.06 2.39 4.60
CA LEU A 197 0.65 2.27 5.93
C LEU A 197 2.11 1.80 5.87
N TYR A 198 2.44 0.90 4.95
CA TYR A 198 3.82 0.48 4.75
C TYR A 198 4.71 1.63 4.24
N VAL A 199 4.23 2.43 3.27
CA VAL A 199 4.94 3.61 2.78
C VAL A 199 5.10 4.66 3.89
N ILE A 200 4.04 4.94 4.64
CA ILE A 200 4.06 5.90 5.74
C ILE A 200 5.07 5.47 6.81
N ASP A 201 5.08 4.20 7.21
CA ASP A 201 6.04 3.70 8.21
C ASP A 201 7.49 3.77 7.70
N GLN A 202 7.75 3.74 6.38
CA GLN A 202 9.08 3.99 5.80
C GLN A 202 9.46 5.47 5.73
N LEU A 203 8.49 6.36 5.46
CA LEU A 203 8.74 7.80 5.29
C LEU A 203 8.77 8.56 6.62
N LEU A 204 8.04 8.09 7.65
CA LEU A 204 7.95 8.74 8.96
C LEU A 204 9.33 9.05 9.59
N PRO A 205 10.32 8.14 9.56
CA PRO A 205 11.65 8.40 10.11
C PRO A 205 12.47 9.42 9.31
N GLN A 206 12.14 9.63 8.04
CA GLN A 206 12.92 10.46 7.11
C GLN A 206 12.24 11.82 6.82
N GLY A 207 10.99 12.03 7.22
CA GLY A 207 10.21 13.22 6.88
C GLY A 207 9.92 13.37 5.38
N GLY A 208 9.98 12.27 4.63
CA GLY A 208 9.85 12.28 3.17
C GLY A 208 8.43 12.56 2.68
N ALA A 209 8.32 13.08 1.46
CA ALA A 209 7.03 13.37 0.83
C ALA A 209 6.38 12.09 0.28
N LEU A 210 5.05 11.99 0.41
CA LEU A 210 4.27 10.91 -0.19
C LEU A 210 4.05 11.18 -1.68
N THR A 211 4.80 10.51 -2.54
CA THR A 211 4.69 10.64 -4.00
C THR A 211 4.11 9.38 -4.66
N GLY A 212 3.52 9.55 -5.84
CA GLY A 212 2.89 8.45 -6.58
C GLY A 212 3.88 7.39 -7.07
N ASP A 213 5.11 7.78 -7.41
CA ASP A 213 6.16 6.85 -7.84
C ASP A 213 6.64 5.94 -6.70
N VAL A 214 6.78 6.48 -5.49
CA VAL A 214 7.11 5.72 -4.28
C VAL A 214 5.98 4.73 -3.97
N LEU A 215 4.73 5.17 -4.07
CA LEU A 215 3.56 4.31 -3.86
C LEU A 215 3.53 3.12 -4.85
N PHE A 216 3.71 3.40 -6.14
CA PHE A 216 3.66 2.36 -7.18
C PHE A 216 4.83 1.36 -7.06
N ARG A 217 6.05 1.85 -6.79
CA ARG A 217 7.22 1.01 -6.55
C ARG A 217 6.98 0.09 -5.36
N THR A 218 6.51 0.67 -4.26
CA THR A 218 6.25 -0.05 -3.00
C THR A 218 5.17 -1.12 -3.15
N TRP A 219 4.07 -0.80 -3.85
CA TRP A 219 3.05 -1.80 -4.18
C TRP A 219 3.65 -2.99 -4.93
N LYS A 220 4.49 -2.73 -5.94
CA LYS A 220 5.15 -3.78 -6.72
C LYS A 220 6.09 -4.63 -5.87
N GLU A 221 6.79 -4.02 -4.91
CA GLU A 221 7.63 -4.73 -3.94
C GLU A 221 6.80 -5.64 -3.03
N LEU A 222 5.70 -5.14 -2.46
CA LEU A 222 4.81 -5.92 -1.61
C LEU A 222 4.21 -7.13 -2.34
N VAL A 223 3.83 -6.97 -3.61
CA VAL A 223 3.28 -8.06 -4.44
C VAL A 223 4.33 -9.16 -4.70
N ARG A 224 5.61 -8.80 -4.79
CA ARG A 224 6.72 -9.74 -5.01
C ARG A 224 7.34 -10.27 -3.73
N ALA A 225 7.08 -9.63 -2.60
CA ALA A 225 7.58 -10.04 -1.30
C ALA A 225 7.06 -11.43 -0.93
N LYS A 226 7.83 -12.12 -0.09
CA LYS A 226 7.44 -13.44 0.40
C LYS A 226 6.60 -13.31 1.66
N VAL A 227 5.48 -14.01 1.67
CA VAL A 227 4.64 -14.24 2.85
C VAL A 227 5.19 -15.45 3.58
N LYS A 228 5.47 -15.28 4.89
CA LYS A 228 5.89 -16.38 5.77
C LYS A 228 4.68 -16.96 6.49
N LEU A 229 4.30 -18.18 6.11
CA LEU A 229 3.23 -18.96 6.75
C LEU A 229 3.86 -20.09 7.56
N ALA A 230 3.99 -19.87 8.87
CA ALA A 230 4.72 -20.76 9.78
C ALA A 230 6.15 -21.04 9.27
N SER A 231 6.37 -22.17 8.58
CA SER A 231 7.67 -22.59 8.03
C SER A 231 7.80 -22.44 6.51
N ILE A 232 6.72 -22.09 5.79
CA ILE A 232 6.70 -22.04 4.32
C ILE A 232 6.75 -20.57 3.88
N GLU A 233 7.65 -20.26 2.96
CA GLU A 233 7.72 -18.96 2.30
C GLU A 233 7.08 -19.04 0.91
N VAL A 234 6.06 -18.23 0.67
CA VAL A 234 5.36 -18.19 -0.62
C VAL A 234 5.31 -16.75 -1.11
N PRO A 235 5.59 -16.47 -2.40
CA PRO A 235 5.36 -15.14 -2.96
C PRO A 235 3.93 -14.64 -2.70
N ALA A 236 3.79 -13.37 -2.31
CA ALA A 236 2.51 -12.78 -1.93
C ALA A 236 1.45 -12.93 -3.02
N TRP A 237 1.81 -12.70 -4.30
CA TRP A 237 0.89 -12.88 -5.42
C TRP A 237 0.37 -14.33 -5.59
N ILE A 238 1.20 -15.35 -5.31
CA ILE A 238 0.78 -16.76 -5.35
C ILE A 238 -0.21 -17.02 -4.21
N TYR A 239 0.10 -16.53 -3.01
CA TYR A 239 -0.80 -16.63 -1.87
C TYR A 239 -2.17 -15.99 -2.19
N SER A 240 -2.18 -14.77 -2.73
CA SER A 240 -3.41 -14.07 -3.11
C SER A 240 -4.22 -14.85 -4.14
N LEU A 241 -3.55 -15.42 -5.14
CA LEU A 241 -4.18 -16.21 -6.18
C LEU A 241 -4.79 -17.50 -5.65
N VAL A 242 -4.08 -18.23 -4.78
CA VAL A 242 -4.59 -19.47 -4.17
C VAL A 242 -5.82 -19.20 -3.30
N ILE A 243 -5.76 -18.20 -2.42
CA ILE A 243 -6.91 -17.84 -1.57
C ILE A 243 -8.07 -17.32 -2.42
N GLY A 244 -7.79 -16.47 -3.42
CA GLY A 244 -8.81 -15.98 -4.34
C GLY A 244 -9.52 -17.11 -5.10
N ILE A 245 -8.77 -18.09 -5.62
CA ILE A 245 -9.33 -19.29 -6.26
C ILE A 245 -10.17 -20.09 -5.28
N LEU A 246 -9.69 -20.30 -4.04
CA LEU A 246 -10.44 -21.03 -3.03
C LEU A 246 -11.79 -20.36 -2.72
N LEU A 247 -11.82 -19.02 -2.61
CA LEU A 247 -13.08 -18.27 -2.46
C LEU A 247 -14.00 -18.46 -3.67
N VAL A 248 -13.47 -18.44 -4.89
CA VAL A 248 -14.26 -18.69 -6.11
C VAL A 248 -14.80 -20.12 -6.15
N LEU A 249 -14.04 -21.11 -5.70
CA LEU A 249 -14.51 -22.49 -5.62
C LEU A 249 -15.65 -22.62 -4.61
N LEU A 250 -15.53 -21.99 -3.44
CA LEU A 250 -16.61 -21.94 -2.45
C LEU A 250 -17.87 -21.25 -2.99
N PHE A 251 -17.71 -20.23 -3.83
CA PHE A 251 -18.82 -19.55 -4.52
C PHE A 251 -19.45 -20.41 -5.62
N SER A 252 -18.64 -21.23 -6.31
CA SER A 252 -19.13 -22.09 -7.40
C SER A 252 -19.83 -23.34 -6.89
N GLN A 253 -19.40 -23.89 -5.75
CA GLN A 253 -20.04 -25.04 -5.11
C GLN A 253 -21.43 -24.72 -4.56
N SER A 254 -21.67 -23.47 -4.22
CA SER A 254 -22.97 -23.01 -3.77
C SER A 254 -23.95 -22.75 -4.90
N GLY A 255 -24.90 -23.67 -5.05
CA GLY A 255 -26.31 -23.36 -5.28
C GLY A 255 -26.72 -22.67 -6.57
N MET A 256 -25.85 -22.07 -7.37
CA MET A 256 -26.24 -21.45 -8.64
C MET A 256 -26.66 -22.53 -9.65
N ASN A 257 -26.14 -23.76 -9.53
CA ASN A 257 -26.67 -24.94 -10.23
C ASN A 257 -28.08 -25.37 -9.78
N ARG A 258 -28.54 -24.94 -8.60
CA ARG A 258 -29.91 -25.22 -8.10
C ARG A 258 -30.93 -24.14 -8.48
N MET A 259 -30.49 -22.98 -8.98
CA MET A 259 -31.41 -21.95 -9.52
C MET A 259 -31.65 -22.10 -11.02
N ILE A 260 -30.87 -22.95 -11.70
CA ILE A 260 -30.97 -23.24 -13.14
C ILE A 260 -31.76 -24.54 -13.41
N HIS A 261 -32.06 -25.32 -12.36
CA HIS A 261 -32.85 -26.55 -12.43
C HIS A 261 -34.16 -26.45 -11.64
#